data_AF-A0AAF3EF36-F1
#
_entry.id   AF-A0AAF3EF36-F1
#
_cell.length_a   1.000
_cell.length_b   1.000
_cell.length_c   1.000
_cell.angle_alpha   90.00
_cell.angle_beta   90.00
_cell.angle_gamma   90.00
#
_symmetry.space_group_name_H-M   'P 1'
#
loop_
_entity.id
_entity.type
_entity.pdbx_description
1 polymer ?
#
loop_
_entity_poly.entity_id
_entity_poly.type
_entity_poly.pdbx_seq_one_letter_code
_entity_poly.pdbx_strand_id
1 'polypeptide(L)'
;MLSNTQWIYLEIFLLCLLNQVSAIVDCTHGFVGRMQASLSDDYIHINDTRMCAADWCIQVVIHGAYDDDNTFQQGVSSRCGYTGGDRSICQRSQSCTQISFYDGMKGNFSFCCCRETECNRPTAHLIDEIYGRSVHLK
;
A
#
# COMPACT_ATOMS: atom_id res chain seq x y z
N MET A 1 -21.32 47.85 11.03
CA MET A 1 -21.73 46.98 12.15
C MET A 1 -22.46 45.78 11.56
N LEU A 2 -21.80 44.63 11.50
CA LEU A 2 -22.43 43.38 11.02
C LEU A 2 -23.40 42.88 12.10
N SER A 3 -24.57 42.37 11.70
CA SER A 3 -25.55 41.82 12.65
C SER A 3 -25.05 40.49 13.24
N ASN A 4 -25.57 40.08 14.39
CA ASN A 4 -25.21 38.81 15.05
C ASN A 4 -25.34 37.59 14.12
N THR A 5 -26.30 37.60 13.20
CA THR A 5 -26.47 36.53 12.22
C THR A 5 -25.34 36.46 11.20
N GLN A 6 -24.80 37.61 10.77
CA GLN A 6 -23.66 37.66 9.84
C GLN A 6 -22.37 37.11 10.46
N TRP A 7 -22.17 37.28 11.77
CA TRP A 7 -21.03 36.68 12.48
C TRP A 7 -21.12 35.16 12.54
N ILE A 8 -22.31 34.61 12.79
CA ILE A 8 -22.54 33.16 12.82
C ILE A 8 -22.28 32.54 11.44
N TYR A 9 -22.76 33.15 10.36
CA TYR A 9 -22.48 32.66 9.01
C TYR A 9 -20.99 32.73 8.64
N LEU A 10 -20.29 33.77 9.10
CA LEU A 10 -18.85 33.91 8.89
C LEU A 10 -18.05 32.83 9.64
N GLU A 11 -18.43 32.52 10.89
CA GLU A 11 -17.81 31.45 11.67
C GLU A 11 -18.09 30.05 11.08
N ILE A 12 -19.32 29.79 10.64
CA ILE A 12 -19.67 28.54 9.94
C ILE A 12 -18.88 28.42 8.62
N PHE A 13 -18.75 29.52 7.87
CA PHE A 13 -17.98 29.53 6.62
C PHE A 13 -16.48 29.32 6.86
N LEU A 14 -15.91 29.91 7.93
CA LEU A 14 -14.52 29.66 8.34
C LEU A 14 -14.29 28.20 8.79
N LEU A 15 -15.25 27.60 9.51
CA LEU A 15 -15.20 26.20 9.92
C LEU A 15 -15.28 25.24 8.71
N CYS A 16 -16.04 25.60 7.66
CA CYS A 16 -16.05 24.84 6.41
C CYS A 16 -14.73 24.94 5.63
N LEU A 17 -14.04 26.10 5.68
CA LEU A 17 -12.74 26.28 5.02
C LEU A 17 -11.59 25.55 5.72
N LEU A 18 -11.69 25.28 7.02
CA LEU A 18 -10.70 24.54 7.81
C LEU A 18 -10.78 23.00 7.62
N ASN A 19 -11.84 22.49 6.99
CA ASN A 19 -12.02 21.05 6.74
C ASN A 19 -11.26 20.51 5.54
N GLN A 20 -10.32 21.27 4.95
CA GLN A 20 -9.33 20.70 4.03
C GLN A 20 -8.21 20.01 4.82
N VAL A 21 -8.60 19.14 5.74
CA VAL A 21 -7.68 18.18 6.33
C VAL A 21 -7.36 17.22 5.20
N SER A 22 -6.10 17.23 4.75
CA SER A 22 -5.54 16.28 3.81
C SER A 22 -6.12 14.90 4.12
N ALA A 23 -6.83 14.29 3.18
CA ALA A 23 -7.47 12.99 3.40
C ALA A 23 -6.38 11.94 3.60
N ILE A 24 -5.99 11.72 4.85
CA ILE A 24 -5.09 10.65 5.21
C ILE A 24 -5.93 9.37 5.08
N VAL A 25 -5.48 8.44 4.23
CA VAL A 25 -6.13 7.14 4.07
C VAL A 25 -5.50 6.11 4.99
N ASP A 26 -6.33 5.26 5.58
CA ASP A 26 -5.88 4.14 6.40
C ASP A 26 -5.41 3.01 5.48
N CYS A 27 -4.11 2.73 5.49
CA CYS A 27 -3.50 1.67 4.70
C CYS A 27 -3.15 0.47 5.57
N THR A 28 -3.14 -0.70 4.96
CA THR A 28 -2.56 -1.92 5.54
C THR A 28 -1.04 -1.75 5.64
N HIS A 29 -0.47 -2.01 6.82
CA HIS A 29 0.97 -1.98 7.08
C HIS A 29 1.50 -3.37 7.43
N GLY A 30 2.03 -4.08 6.44
CA GLY A 30 3.02 -5.13 6.61
C GLY A 30 4.41 -4.51 6.51
N PHE A 31 5.34 -4.86 7.40
CA PHE A 31 6.72 -4.38 7.27
C PHE A 31 7.28 -4.78 5.89
N VAL A 32 8.06 -3.89 5.26
CA VAL A 32 8.90 -4.23 4.10
C VAL A 32 9.71 -5.49 4.48
N GLY A 33 9.61 -6.55 3.67
CA GLY A 33 10.23 -7.85 3.99
C GLY A 33 9.39 -8.86 4.79
N ARG A 34 8.22 -8.50 5.33
CA ARG A 34 7.24 -9.48 5.84
C ARG A 34 6.26 -9.82 4.72
N MET A 35 6.64 -10.77 3.88
CA MET A 35 5.80 -11.29 2.82
C MET A 35 4.57 -11.96 3.47
N GLN A 36 3.36 -11.57 3.07
CA GLN A 36 2.12 -12.13 3.63
C GLN A 36 1.84 -13.59 3.21
N ALA A 37 2.75 -14.18 2.44
CA ALA A 37 2.99 -15.60 2.44
C ALA A 37 4.44 -15.76 1.98
N SER A 38 5.20 -16.62 2.64
CA SER A 38 6.44 -17.16 2.13
C SER A 38 6.20 -18.66 2.11
N LEU A 39 6.72 -19.38 1.11
CA LEU A 39 6.57 -20.83 1.00
C LEU A 39 7.15 -21.61 2.20
N SER A 40 7.84 -20.93 3.14
CA SER A 40 8.43 -21.55 4.33
C SER A 40 7.58 -21.47 5.60
N ASP A 41 6.54 -20.63 5.68
CA ASP A 41 5.82 -20.43 6.93
C ASP A 41 4.30 -20.43 6.73
N ASP A 42 3.62 -21.12 7.64
CA ASP A 42 2.17 -21.23 7.75
C ASP A 42 1.45 -19.91 7.45
N TYR A 43 0.29 -20.03 6.81
CA TYR A 43 -0.61 -18.93 6.49
C TYR A 43 -0.87 -18.08 7.74
N ILE A 44 -0.17 -16.94 7.87
CA ILE A 44 -0.31 -16.07 9.03
C ILE A 44 -1.71 -15.44 8.93
N HIS A 45 -2.57 -15.76 9.90
CA HIS A 45 -3.86 -15.12 10.04
C HIS A 45 -3.67 -13.59 10.03
N ILE A 46 -4.20 -12.93 9.00
CA ILE A 46 -4.18 -11.48 8.80
C ILE A 46 -5.17 -10.84 9.80
N ASN A 47 -4.86 -10.93 11.10
CA ASN A 47 -5.60 -10.27 12.16
C ASN A 47 -4.74 -9.21 12.88
N ASP A 48 -3.42 -9.21 12.65
CA ASP A 48 -2.46 -8.20 13.15
C ASP A 48 -2.10 -7.16 12.08
N THR A 49 -3.09 -6.71 11.30
CA THR A 49 -2.85 -5.66 10.32
C THR A 49 -2.68 -4.33 11.04
N ARG A 50 -1.43 -3.95 11.33
CA ARG A 50 -1.15 -2.58 11.78
C ARG A 50 -1.66 -1.64 10.68
N MET A 51 -2.45 -0.66 11.05
CA MET A 51 -2.94 0.35 10.12
C MET A 51 -2.03 1.57 10.19
N CYS A 52 -1.84 2.21 9.05
CA CYS A 52 -0.96 3.35 8.94
C CYS A 52 -1.66 4.41 8.09
N ALA A 53 -1.50 5.68 8.47
CA ALA A 53 -2.24 6.77 7.86
C ALA A 53 -1.30 7.48 6.86
N ALA A 54 -1.61 7.47 5.55
CA ALA A 54 -0.80 8.10 4.50
C ALA A 54 -1.63 8.70 3.35
N ASP A 55 -1.01 9.49 2.46
CA ASP A 55 -1.65 10.00 1.22
C ASP A 55 -1.75 8.92 0.11
N TRP A 56 -0.96 7.85 0.26
CA TRP A 56 -0.93 6.72 -0.67
C TRP A 56 -0.69 5.42 0.09
N CYS A 57 -1.47 4.40 -0.26
CA CYS A 57 -1.23 3.02 0.11
C CYS A 57 -0.48 2.33 -1.02
N ILE A 58 0.53 1.53 -0.67
CA ILE A 58 1.37 0.80 -1.61
C ILE A 58 1.16 -0.69 -1.40
N GLN A 59 1.03 -1.40 -2.52
CA GLN A 59 1.08 -2.85 -2.59
C GLN A 59 2.16 -3.24 -3.60
N VAL A 60 3.11 -4.08 -3.20
CA VAL A 60 4.12 -4.64 -4.07
C VAL A 60 3.88 -6.14 -4.19
N VAL A 61 3.60 -6.59 -5.40
CA VAL A 61 3.45 -8.01 -5.74
C VAL A 61 4.79 -8.53 -6.23
N ILE A 62 5.31 -9.54 -5.57
CA ILE A 62 6.56 -10.23 -5.89
C ILE A 62 6.17 -11.49 -6.68
N HIS A 63 6.29 -11.43 -8.01
CA HIS A 63 5.97 -12.57 -8.90
C HIS A 63 7.06 -13.63 -8.90
N GLY A 64 8.28 -13.24 -8.52
CA GLY A 64 9.45 -14.09 -8.44
C GLY A 64 10.70 -13.23 -8.44
N ALA A 65 11.45 -13.30 -7.34
CA ALA A 65 12.67 -12.54 -7.16
C ALA A 65 13.70 -13.33 -6.36
N TYR A 66 14.96 -12.89 -6.43
CA TYR A 66 16.04 -13.38 -5.59
C TYR A 66 16.55 -12.26 -4.70
N ASP A 67 16.72 -12.54 -3.42
CA ASP A 67 17.45 -11.66 -2.50
C ASP A 67 18.97 -11.79 -2.65
N ASP A 68 19.71 -11.01 -1.85
CA ASP A 68 21.17 -10.98 -1.87
C ASP A 68 21.80 -12.33 -1.48
N ASP A 69 21.07 -13.18 -0.76
CA ASP A 69 21.47 -14.54 -0.38
C ASP A 69 21.05 -15.59 -1.43
N ASN A 70 20.57 -15.14 -2.60
CA ASN A 70 20.10 -15.97 -3.70
C ASN A 70 18.94 -16.90 -3.31
N THR A 71 18.13 -16.48 -2.34
CA THR A 71 16.90 -17.17 -1.94
C THR A 71 15.75 -16.68 -2.78
N PHE A 72 14.94 -17.61 -3.29
CA PHE A 72 13.78 -17.29 -4.09
C PHE A 72 12.65 -16.77 -3.20
N GLN A 73 12.09 -15.63 -3.60
CA GLN A 73 11.05 -14.91 -2.88
C GLN A 73 9.85 -14.68 -3.79
N GLN A 74 8.65 -14.85 -3.24
CA GLN A 74 7.38 -14.54 -3.87
C GLN A 74 6.36 -14.15 -2.80
N GLY A 75 5.38 -13.33 -3.16
CA GLY A 75 4.35 -12.90 -2.22
C GLY A 75 3.91 -11.45 -2.40
N VAL A 76 3.35 -10.89 -1.34
CA VAL A 76 2.81 -9.52 -1.35
C VAL A 76 3.34 -8.74 -0.15
N SER A 77 3.76 -7.51 -0.40
CA SER A 77 4.16 -6.52 0.59
C SER A 77 3.21 -5.33 0.54
N SER A 78 2.66 -4.93 1.68
CA SER A 78 1.69 -3.81 1.78
C SER A 78 2.23 -2.76 2.75
N ARG A 79 2.35 -1.50 2.34
CA ARG A 79 2.88 -0.43 3.20
C ARG A 79 2.30 0.94 2.91
N CYS A 80 2.57 1.90 3.78
CA CYS A 80 2.27 3.31 3.56
C CYS A 80 3.35 4.02 2.72
N GLY A 81 2.93 4.93 1.85
CA GLY A 81 3.79 5.80 1.05
C GLY A 81 4.28 7.02 1.84
N TYR A 82 5.23 6.81 2.74
CA TYR A 82 5.78 7.87 3.60
C TYR A 82 6.89 8.69 2.94
N THR A 83 7.64 8.09 2.03
CA THR A 83 8.85 8.73 1.47
C THR A 83 8.52 9.63 0.28
N GLY A 84 9.39 10.60 0.00
CA GLY A 84 9.28 11.41 -1.22
C GLY A 84 9.37 10.56 -2.50
N GLY A 85 10.18 9.49 -2.46
CA GLY A 85 10.30 8.52 -3.56
C GLY A 85 8.98 7.81 -3.85
N ASP A 86 8.33 7.29 -2.80
CA ASP A 86 7.01 6.65 -2.89
C ASP A 86 5.97 7.55 -3.55
N ARG A 87 5.86 8.79 -3.05
CA ARG A 87 4.92 9.79 -3.57
C ARG A 87 5.19 10.09 -5.04
N SER A 88 6.46 10.22 -5.42
CA SER A 88 6.84 10.51 -6.80
C SER A 88 6.46 9.39 -7.77
N ILE A 89 6.53 8.13 -7.33
CA ILE A 89 6.14 6.96 -8.13
C ILE A 89 4.61 6.91 -8.24
N CYS A 90 3.91 7.00 -7.10
CA CYS A 90 2.45 6.93 -7.07
C CYS A 90 1.75 8.10 -7.77
N GLN A 91 2.36 9.29 -7.80
CA GLN A 91 1.83 10.43 -8.55
C GLN A 91 1.95 10.27 -10.07
N ARG A 92 2.97 9.52 -10.55
CA ARG A 92 3.20 9.32 -11.98
C ARG A 92 2.30 8.23 -12.57
N SER A 93 1.90 7.25 -11.78
CA SER A 93 1.07 6.13 -12.22
C SER A 93 0.07 5.76 -11.15
N GLN A 94 -1.22 5.93 -11.47
CA GLN A 94 -2.32 5.38 -10.65
C GLN A 94 -2.51 3.87 -10.88
N SER A 95 -1.84 3.30 -11.89
CA SER A 95 -1.82 1.85 -12.15
C SER A 95 -0.52 1.22 -11.65
N CYS A 96 -0.55 -0.10 -11.50
CA CYS A 96 0.63 -0.88 -11.13
C CYS A 96 1.77 -0.70 -12.14
N THR A 97 2.94 -0.33 -11.66
CA THR A 97 4.17 -0.18 -12.46
C THR A 97 5.06 -1.41 -12.26
N GLN A 98 5.60 -1.94 -13.35
CA GLN A 98 6.60 -3.00 -13.27
C GLN A 98 7.94 -2.42 -12.82
N ILE A 99 8.54 -3.02 -11.79
CA ILE A 99 9.89 -2.69 -11.31
C ILE A 99 10.74 -3.95 -11.26
N SER A 100 12.07 -3.79 -11.31
CA SER A 100 13.03 -4.90 -11.33
C SER A 100 13.83 -5.05 -10.03
N PHE A 101 13.67 -4.11 -9.10
CA PHE A 101 14.35 -4.09 -7.81
C PHE A 101 13.41 -3.62 -6.72
N TYR A 102 13.37 -4.34 -5.59
CA TYR A 102 12.58 -3.96 -4.42
C TYR A 102 13.21 -4.56 -3.16
N ASP A 103 13.48 -3.73 -2.15
CA ASP A 103 13.96 -4.17 -0.82
C ASP A 103 15.16 -5.14 -0.87
N GLY A 104 16.20 -4.78 -1.64
CA GLY A 104 17.39 -5.63 -1.83
C GLY A 104 17.18 -6.82 -2.77
N MET A 105 15.95 -7.12 -3.21
CA MET A 105 15.68 -8.19 -4.15
C MET A 105 15.77 -7.72 -5.60
N LYS A 106 16.17 -8.63 -6.49
CA LYS A 106 16.15 -8.48 -7.95
C LYS A 106 15.21 -9.50 -8.58
N GLY A 107 14.27 -9.06 -9.42
CA GLY A 107 13.26 -9.94 -9.96
C GLY A 107 12.14 -9.23 -10.70
N ASN A 108 10.97 -9.84 -10.71
CA ASN A 108 9.76 -9.30 -11.32
C ASN A 108 8.76 -8.85 -10.26
N PHE A 109 8.48 -7.54 -10.22
CA PHE A 109 7.60 -6.95 -9.21
C PHE A 109 6.58 -6.01 -9.84
N SER A 110 5.34 -6.06 -9.37
CA SER A 110 4.34 -5.02 -9.62
C SER A 110 4.26 -4.08 -8.43
N PHE A 111 4.52 -2.79 -8.64
CA PHE A 111 4.37 -1.72 -7.64
C PHE A 111 3.06 -0.95 -7.89
N CYS A 112 2.09 -1.12 -7.00
CA CYS A 112 0.75 -0.56 -7.12
C CYS A 112 0.50 0.50 -6.05
N CYS A 113 -0.19 1.57 -6.42
CA CYS A 113 -0.56 2.67 -5.52
C CYS A 113 -2.07 2.90 -5.54
N CYS A 114 -2.64 3.26 -4.39
CA CYS A 114 -4.06 3.57 -4.26
C CYS A 114 -4.33 4.56 -3.11
N ARG A 115 -5.52 5.17 -3.10
CA ARG A 115 -5.93 6.24 -2.15
C ARG A 115 -7.28 5.98 -1.49
N GLU A 116 -7.61 4.72 -1.31
CA GLU A 116 -8.82 4.29 -0.63
C GLU A 116 -8.44 3.56 0.65
N THR A 117 -9.30 3.61 1.67
CA THR A 117 -9.08 2.88 2.91
C THR A 117 -8.87 1.39 2.64
N GLU A 118 -7.80 0.82 3.19
CA GLU A 118 -7.37 -0.57 3.06
C GLU A 118 -7.15 -1.06 1.62
N CYS A 119 -7.02 -0.18 0.64
CA CYS A 119 -6.95 -0.58 -0.78
C CYS A 119 -5.70 -1.42 -1.14
N ASN A 120 -4.67 -1.41 -0.30
CA ASN A 120 -3.48 -2.24 -0.45
C ASN A 120 -3.55 -3.59 0.27
N ARG A 121 -4.72 -3.97 0.81
CA ARG A 121 -4.96 -5.28 1.41
C ARG A 121 -4.98 -6.37 0.31
N PRO A 122 -4.19 -7.44 0.43
CA PRO A 122 -4.21 -8.51 -0.56
C PRO A 122 -5.55 -9.25 -0.56
N THR A 123 -6.04 -9.59 -1.74
CA THR A 123 -7.23 -10.43 -1.90
C THR A 123 -6.83 -11.90 -1.97
N ALA A 124 -7.73 -12.80 -1.56
CA ALA A 124 -7.50 -14.24 -1.67
C ALA A 124 -7.16 -14.66 -3.12
N HIS A 125 -7.86 -14.10 -4.10
CA HIS A 125 -7.58 -14.35 -5.52
C HIS A 125 -6.14 -13.96 -5.93
N LEU A 126 -5.65 -12.80 -5.47
CA LEU A 126 -4.28 -12.37 -5.78
C LEU A 126 -3.25 -13.34 -5.17
N ILE A 127 -3.49 -13.77 -3.94
CA ILE A 127 -2.64 -14.77 -3.27
C ILE A 127 -2.67 -16.08 -4.08
N ASP A 128 -3.85 -16.58 -4.44
CA ASP A 128 -4.00 -17.78 -5.25
C ASP A 128 -3.32 -17.66 -6.62
N GLU A 129 -3.31 -16.48 -7.25
CA GLU A 129 -2.62 -16.26 -8.52
C GLU A 129 -1.09 -16.37 -8.38
N ILE A 130 -0.53 -15.80 -7.32
CA ILE A 130 0.91 -15.81 -7.04
C ILE A 130 1.37 -17.25 -6.72
N TYR A 131 0.64 -17.96 -5.86
CA TYR A 131 1.04 -19.30 -5.40
C TYR A 131 0.53 -20.44 -6.29
N GLY A 132 -0.62 -20.27 -6.94
CA GLY A 132 -1.20 -21.25 -7.86
C GLY A 132 -0.35 -21.44 -9.11
N ARG A 133 0.39 -20.41 -9.56
CA ARG A 133 1.40 -20.56 -10.62
C ARG A 133 2.61 -21.38 -10.21
N SER A 134 2.99 -21.42 -8.93
CA SER A 134 4.13 -22.23 -8.46
C SER A 134 3.86 -23.74 -8.55
N VAL A 135 2.60 -24.18 -8.56
CA VAL A 135 2.23 -25.62 -8.63
C VAL A 135 2.53 -26.21 -10.03
N HIS A 136 2.59 -25.37 -11.07
CA HIS A 136 2.86 -25.81 -12.44
C HIS A 136 4.34 -25.76 -12.85
N LEU A 137 5.25 -25.37 -11.96
CA LEU A 137 6.71 -25.34 -12.21
C LEU A 137 7.47 -26.47 -11.50
N LYS A 138 6.77 -27.52 -11.05
CA LYS A 138 7.37 -28.78 -10.60
C LYS A 138 7.45 -29.80 -11.72
#